data_AF-A0A1J5JBA3-F1
#
_entry.id   AF-A0A1J5JBA3-F1
#
_cell.length_a   1.000
_cell.length_b   1.000
_cell.length_c   1.000
_cell.angle_alpha   90.00
_cell.angle_beta   90.00
_cell.angle_gamma   90.00
#
_symmetry.space_group_name_H-M   'P 1'
#
loop_
_entity.id
_entity.type
_entity.pdbx_description
1 polymer ?
#
loop_
_entity_poly.entity_id
_entity_poly.type
_entity_poly.pdbx_seq_one_letter_code
_entity_poly.pdbx_strand_id
1 'polypeptide(L)'
;MALDQEALKKELIEAFHLEDVPEDKQEMLLAKIGESLMKRIFLETMEKMGDDGVKEYEALLEKEPTQETIEVFLESKIPGYNIFIRGVVTKFKEEMVEGAK
;
A
#
# COMPACT_ATOMS: atom_id res chain seq x y z
N MET A 1 17.85 4.06 -11.76
CA MET A 1 18.50 3.77 -10.48
C MET A 1 17.89 2.47 -10.00
N ALA A 2 18.68 1.40 -9.88
CA ALA A 2 18.17 0.17 -9.29
C ALA A 2 17.74 0.52 -7.85
N LEU A 3 16.49 0.27 -7.50
CA LEU A 3 16.09 0.28 -6.10
C LEU A 3 17.01 -0.71 -5.39
N ASP A 4 17.85 -0.20 -4.50
CA ASP A 4 18.77 -1.01 -3.73
C ASP A 4 17.92 -1.76 -2.69
N GLN A 5 17.51 -2.98 -3.06
CA GLN A 5 16.54 -3.76 -2.28
C GLN A 5 17.02 -4.01 -0.85
N GLU A 6 18.34 -4.09 -0.66
CA GLU A 6 18.97 -4.23 0.67
C GLU A 6 18.85 -2.96 1.50
N ALA A 7 19.05 -1.78 0.89
CA ALA A 7 18.85 -0.51 1.57
C ALA A 7 17.38 -0.32 2.01
N LEU A 8 16.44 -0.60 1.10
CA LEU A 8 15.01 -0.53 1.42
C LEU A 8 14.62 -1.52 2.52
N LYS A 9 15.16 -2.76 2.48
CA LYS A 9 14.92 -3.77 3.52
C LYS A 9 15.40 -3.26 4.89
N LYS A 10 16.60 -2.67 4.97
CA LYS A 10 17.13 -2.09 6.22
C LYS A 10 16.26 -0.96 6.75
N GLU A 11 15.89 0.00 5.89
CA GLU A 11 15.01 1.10 6.28
C GLU A 11 13.67 0.60 6.85
N LEU A 12 13.11 -0.48 6.29
CA LEU A 12 11.87 -1.07 6.80
C LEU A 12 12.10 -1.83 8.12
N ILE A 13 13.21 -2.56 8.29
CA ILE A 13 13.55 -3.23 9.55
C ILE A 13 13.68 -2.21 10.68
N GLU A 14 14.38 -1.11 10.45
CA GLU A 14 14.53 -0.01 11.41
C GLU A 14 13.18 0.67 11.69
N ALA A 15 12.41 0.99 10.64
CA ALA A 15 11.12 1.67 10.79
C ALA A 15 10.07 0.85 11.57
N PHE A 16 10.16 -0.48 11.52
CA PHE A 16 9.25 -1.38 12.23
C PHE A 16 9.87 -2.01 13.49
N HIS A 17 11.04 -1.55 13.94
CA HIS A 17 11.75 -2.07 15.11
C HIS A 17 11.95 -3.60 15.07
N LEU A 18 12.27 -4.14 13.89
CA LEU A 18 12.48 -5.58 13.68
C LEU A 18 13.94 -6.00 13.86
N GLU A 19 14.81 -5.11 14.33
CA GLU A 19 16.27 -5.31 14.42
C GLU A 19 16.66 -6.53 15.26
N ASP A 20 15.93 -6.78 16.36
CA ASP A 20 16.13 -7.92 17.27
C ASP A 20 15.48 -9.23 16.80
N VAL A 21 14.78 -9.20 15.66
CA VAL A 21 14.09 -10.37 15.10
C VAL A 21 15.07 -11.14 14.19
N PRO A 22 15.10 -12.49 14.25
CA PRO A 22 15.88 -13.30 13.31
C PRO A 22 15.56 -12.99 11.85
N GLU A 23 16.57 -12.99 10.97
CA GLU A 23 16.42 -12.62 9.56
C GLU A 23 15.30 -13.38 8.83
N ASP A 24 15.16 -14.68 9.09
CA ASP A 24 14.10 -15.52 8.52
C ASP A 24 12.69 -15.02 8.89
N LYS A 25 12.56 -14.49 10.11
CA LYS A 25 11.30 -13.90 10.60
C LYS A 25 11.13 -12.46 10.16
N GLN A 26 12.21 -11.68 10.02
CA GLN A 26 12.14 -10.33 9.48
C GLN A 26 11.55 -10.34 8.08
N GLU A 27 12.01 -11.23 7.20
CA GLU A 27 11.50 -11.33 5.83
C GLU A 27 10.02 -11.72 5.80
N MET A 28 9.62 -12.69 6.62
CA MET A 28 8.22 -13.07 6.74
C MET A 28 7.35 -11.93 7.27
N LEU A 29 7.81 -11.18 8.28
CA LEU A 29 7.08 -10.05 8.85
C LEU A 29 6.97 -8.92 7.85
N LEU A 30 8.06 -8.55 7.17
CA LEU A 30 8.05 -7.52 6.12
C LEU A 30 7.10 -7.88 4.98
N ALA A 31 7.06 -9.14 4.56
CA ALA A 31 6.11 -9.60 3.56
C ALA A 31 4.65 -9.43 4.04
N LYS A 32 4.35 -9.80 5.28
CA LYS A 32 3.01 -9.61 5.88
C LYS A 32 2.63 -8.14 6.03
N ILE A 33 3.57 -7.29 6.42
CA ILE A 33 3.38 -5.84 6.53
C ILE A 33 3.07 -5.26 5.14
N GLY A 34 3.83 -5.65 4.12
CA GLY A 34 3.58 -5.24 2.73
C GLY A 34 2.21 -5.67 2.22
N GLU A 35 1.81 -6.92 2.47
CA GLU A 35 0.50 -7.43 2.11
C GLU A 35 -0.63 -6.66 2.83
N SER A 36 -0.46 -6.41 4.13
CA SER A 36 -1.42 -5.64 4.93
C SER A 36 -1.56 -4.21 4.43
N LEU A 37 -0.45 -3.55 4.10
CA LEU A 37 -0.45 -2.21 3.53
C LEU A 37 -1.17 -2.16 2.18
N MET A 38 -0.92 -3.13 1.30
CA MET A 38 -1.61 -3.22 0.00
C MET A 38 -3.11 -3.38 0.18
N LYS A 39 -3.53 -4.27 1.09
CA LYS A 39 -4.96 -4.43 1.44
C LYS A 39 -5.55 -3.14 2.00
N ARG A 40 -4.81 -2.42 2.84
CA ARG A 40 -5.27 -1.15 3.43
C ARG A 40 -5.46 -0.08 2.38
N ILE A 41 -4.49 0.11 1.48
CA ILE A 41 -4.59 1.03 0.34
C ILE A 41 -5.81 0.66 -0.49
N PHE A 42 -5.97 -0.61 -0.85
CA PHE A 42 -7.13 -1.07 -1.62
C PHE A 42 -8.45 -0.73 -0.94
N LEU A 43 -8.61 -1.06 0.35
CA LEU A 43 -9.83 -0.78 1.10
C LEU A 43 -10.13 0.71 1.18
N GLU A 44 -9.15 1.54 1.52
CA GLU A 44 -9.36 3.00 1.58
C GLU A 44 -9.66 3.58 0.19
N THR A 45 -9.04 3.07 -0.87
CA THR A 45 -9.33 3.46 -2.25
C THR A 45 -10.79 3.14 -2.59
N MET A 46 -11.25 1.92 -2.33
CA MET A 46 -12.64 1.52 -2.58
C MET A 46 -13.63 2.36 -1.76
N GLU A 47 -13.34 2.58 -0.47
CA GLU A 47 -14.17 3.43 0.40
C GLU A 47 -14.24 4.87 -0.12
N LYS A 48 -13.11 5.42 -0.60
CA LYS A 48 -13.04 6.77 -1.14
C LYS A 48 -13.83 6.94 -2.44
N MET A 49 -13.86 5.91 -3.28
CA MET A 49 -14.63 5.88 -4.53
C MET A 49 -16.14 5.68 -4.29
N GLY A 50 -16.52 5.10 -3.14
CA GLY A 50 -17.90 4.75 -2.81
C GLY A 50 -18.48 3.65 -3.70
N ASP A 51 -19.71 3.21 -3.41
CA ASP A 51 -20.35 2.08 -4.08
C ASP A 51 -20.44 2.21 -5.61
N ASP A 52 -20.74 3.40 -6.12
CA ASP A 52 -20.81 3.64 -7.58
C ASP A 52 -19.43 3.57 -8.24
N GLY A 53 -18.41 4.15 -7.61
CA GLY A 53 -17.04 4.08 -8.12
C GLY A 53 -16.45 2.67 -8.05
N VAL A 54 -16.82 1.86 -7.05
CA VAL A 54 -16.45 0.44 -6.96
C VAL A 54 -17.07 -0.36 -8.11
N LYS A 55 -18.36 -0.17 -8.42
CA LYS A 55 -19.00 -0.84 -9.57
C LYS A 55 -18.36 -0.46 -10.89
N GLU A 56 -18.01 0.80 -11.08
CA GLU A 56 -17.29 1.25 -12.27
C GLU A 56 -15.89 0.64 -12.35
N TYR A 57 -15.21 0.48 -11.22
CA TYR A 57 -13.91 -0.19 -11.15
C TYR A 57 -14.02 -1.68 -11.50
N GLU A 58 -15.02 -2.39 -10.97
CA GLU A 58 -15.28 -3.80 -11.33
C GLU A 58 -15.57 -3.96 -12.82
N ALA A 59 -16.45 -3.12 -13.39
CA ALA A 59 -16.75 -3.12 -14.82
C ALA A 59 -15.55 -2.72 -15.70
N LEU A 60 -14.62 -1.95 -15.15
CA LEU A 60 -13.36 -1.64 -15.80
C LEU A 60 -12.45 -2.88 -15.84
N LEU A 61 -12.33 -3.61 -14.72
CA LEU A 61 -11.51 -4.82 -14.61
C LEU A 61 -11.97 -5.96 -15.53
N GLU A 62 -13.27 -6.10 -15.76
CA GLU A 62 -13.83 -7.07 -16.72
C GLU A 62 -13.32 -6.89 -18.16
N LYS A 63 -12.76 -5.71 -18.48
CA LYS A 63 -12.23 -5.38 -19.81
C LYS A 63 -10.72 -5.59 -19.92
N GLU A 64 -10.10 -6.21 -18.92
CA GLU A 64 -8.65 -6.42 -18.85
C GLU A 64 -7.86 -5.12 -19.13
N PRO A 65 -8.11 -4.06 -18.34
CA PRO A 65 -7.59 -2.72 -18.61
C PRO A 65 -6.07 -2.71 -18.47
N THR A 66 -5.41 -1.82 -19.22
CA THR A 66 -3.99 -1.56 -19.01
C THR A 66 -3.77 -0.85 -17.68
N GLN A 67 -2.55 -0.97 -17.14
CA GLN A 67 -2.15 -0.27 -15.91
C GLN A 67 -2.40 1.25 -16.01
N GLU A 68 -2.05 1.86 -17.15
CA GLU A 68 -2.30 3.29 -17.40
C GLU A 68 -3.81 3.63 -17.32
N THR A 69 -4.67 2.76 -17.84
CA THR A 69 -6.13 2.97 -17.77
C THR A 69 -6.62 2.95 -16.33
N ILE A 70 -6.10 2.03 -15.51
CA ILE A 70 -6.41 1.95 -14.07
C ILE A 70 -5.95 3.23 -13.36
N GLU A 71 -4.72 3.69 -13.64
CA GLU A 71 -4.18 4.90 -13.03
C GLU A 71 -5.03 6.14 -13.36
N VAL A 72 -5.41 6.31 -14.63
CA VAL A 72 -6.29 7.40 -15.07
C VAL A 72 -7.67 7.33 -14.40
N PHE A 73 -8.23 6.13 -14.27
CA PHE A 73 -9.51 5.93 -13.60
C PHE A 73 -9.43 6.32 -12.12
N LEU A 74 -8.40 5.85 -11.41
CA LEU A 74 -8.21 6.15 -9.99
C LEU A 74 -7.95 7.64 -9.75
N GLU A 75 -7.16 8.31 -10.60
CA GLU A 75 -6.92 9.76 -10.52
C GLU A 75 -8.20 10.57 -10.81
N SER A 76 -9.05 10.08 -11.71
CA SER A 76 -10.35 10.69 -12.03
C SER A 76 -11.34 10.59 -10.85
N LYS A 77 -11.35 9.45 -10.13
CA LYS A 77 -12.21 9.26 -8.95
C LYS A 77 -11.65 9.88 -7.68
N ILE A 78 -10.33 9.86 -7.53
CA ILE A 78 -9.60 10.35 -6.36
C ILE A 78 -8.53 11.34 -6.85
N PRO A 79 -8.86 12.64 -6.94
CA PRO A 79 -7.90 13.65 -7.35
C PRO A 79 -6.67 13.68 -6.42
N GLY A 80 -5.49 13.52 -7.00
CA GLY A 80 -4.25 13.41 -6.23
C GLY A 80 -4.09 12.02 -5.61
N TYR A 81 -4.41 10.97 -6.34
CA TYR A 81 -4.36 9.58 -5.87
C TYR A 81 -3.00 9.21 -5.29
N ASN A 82 -1.91 9.72 -5.87
CA ASN A 82 -0.55 9.57 -5.33
C ASN A 82 -0.37 10.18 -3.93
N ILE A 83 -0.99 11.34 -3.67
CA ILE A 83 -0.94 12.00 -2.36
C ILE A 83 -1.79 11.20 -1.36
N PHE A 84 -2.95 10.72 -1.81
CA PHE A 84 -3.81 9.84 -1.02
C PHE A 84 -3.07 8.57 -0.58
N ILE A 85 -2.43 7.86 -1.50
CA ILE A 85 -1.63 6.66 -1.19
C ILE A 85 -0.56 6.99 -0.13
N ARG A 86 0.21 8.07 -0.34
CA ARG A 86 1.23 8.50 0.63
C ARG A 86 0.63 8.72 2.02
N GLY A 87 -0.54 9.33 2.11
CA GLY A 87 -1.27 9.51 3.37
C GLY A 87 -1.63 8.17 4.04
N VAL A 88 -2.13 7.20 3.27
CA VAL A 88 -2.42 5.85 3.77
C VAL A 88 -1.15 5.16 4.26
N VAL A 89 -0.05 5.25 3.50
CA VAL A 89 1.24 4.67 3.92
C VAL A 89 1.75 5.30 5.21
N THR A 90 1.67 6.63 5.34
CA THR A 90 2.10 7.33 6.56
C THR A 90 1.29 6.88 7.77
N LYS A 91 -0.05 6.92 7.67
CA LYS A 91 -0.93 6.47 8.76
C LYS A 91 -0.67 5.02 9.14
N PHE A 92 -0.55 4.13 8.15
CA PHE A 92 -0.29 2.72 8.41
C PHE A 92 1.06 2.52 9.13
N LYS A 93 2.11 3.27 8.75
CA LYS A 93 3.39 3.22 9.46
C LYS A 93 3.25 3.69 10.91
N GLU A 94 2.53 4.80 11.14
CA GLU A 94 2.26 5.31 12.49
C GLU A 94 1.49 4.27 13.33
N GLU A 95 0.42 3.67 12.79
CA GLU A 95 -0.37 2.63 13.47
C GLU A 95 0.47 1.40 13.84
N MET A 96 1.36 0.97 12.96
CA MET A 96 2.23 -0.19 13.20
C MET A 96 3.28 0.09 14.29
N VAL A 97 3.77 1.33 14.39
CA VAL A 97 4.75 1.73 15.40
C VAL A 97 4.07 2.05 16.74
N GLU A 98 2.93 2.74 16.73
CA GLU A 98 2.17 3.07 17.94
C GLU A 98 1.46 1.85 18.54
N GLY A 99 0.99 0.90 17.71
CA GLY A 99 0.40 -0.36 18.17
C GLY A 99 1.40 -1.33 18.81
N ALA A 100 2.71 -1.06 18.71
CA ALA A 100 3.77 -1.83 19.35
C ALA A 100 4.10 -1.36 20.79
N LYS A 101 3.37 -0.36 21.31
CA LYS A 101 3.55 0.22 22.65
C LYS A 101 2.50 -0.26 23.64
#